data_AF-A0A2W0AV54-F1
#
_entry.id   AF-A0A2W0AV54-F1
#
_cell.length_a   1.000
_cell.length_b   1.000
_cell.length_c   1.000
_cell.angle_alpha   90.00
_cell.angle_beta   90.00
_cell.angle_gamma   90.00
#
_symmetry.space_group_name_H-M   'P 1'
#
loop_
_entity.id
_entity.type
_entity.pdbx_description
1 polymer ?
#
loop_
_entity_poly.entity_id
_entity_poly.type
_entity_poly.pdbx_seq_one_letter_code
_entity_poly.pdbx_strand_id
1 'polypeptide(L)'
;MLELGMQGGPLYKKYKIYLDHVSVTRVPENYEDRLTEIFPNTFKHLRLLALDPYDLALSKLERNIQRDRDDVKHLAKTVPFDLEVLKERYQKDLRWQLRNPEHEDLTLRLWIDAIAEERSQ
;
A
#
# COMPACT_ATOMS: atom_id res chain seq x y z
N MET A 1 -25.14 -8.29 -4.96
CA MET A 1 -23.98 -7.87 -5.78
C MET A 1 -23.73 -6.41 -5.46
N LEU A 2 -22.49 -6.03 -5.13
CA LEU A 2 -22.13 -4.62 -4.89
C LEU A 2 -21.82 -3.96 -6.24
N GLU A 3 -22.23 -2.71 -6.42
CA GLU A 3 -21.94 -1.92 -7.63
C GLU A 3 -20.97 -0.78 -7.29
N LEU A 4 -20.00 -0.54 -8.17
CA LEU A 4 -19.09 0.61 -8.06
C LEU A 4 -19.88 1.92 -8.18
N GLY A 5 -19.65 2.85 -7.25
CA GLY A 5 -20.28 4.17 -7.22
C GLY A 5 -19.76 5.13 -8.28
N MET A 6 -19.90 4.79 -9.55
CA MET A 6 -19.36 5.58 -10.68
C MET A 6 -20.12 6.90 -10.91
N GLN A 7 -19.49 7.82 -11.65
CA GLN A 7 -20.16 9.04 -12.10
C GLN A 7 -21.42 8.69 -12.90
N GLY A 8 -22.54 9.36 -12.62
CA GLY A 8 -23.84 9.06 -13.23
C GLY A 8 -24.62 7.91 -12.58
N GLY A 9 -24.00 7.12 -11.69
CA GLY A 9 -24.66 6.03 -10.96
C GLY A 9 -25.65 6.49 -9.88
N PRO A 10 -26.31 5.55 -9.18
CA PRO A 10 -27.31 5.88 -8.15
C PRO A 10 -26.78 6.79 -7.03
N LEU A 11 -25.54 6.54 -6.57
CA LEU A 11 -24.87 7.35 -5.54
C LEU A 11 -24.69 8.80 -6.00
N TYR A 12 -24.23 9.00 -7.25
CA TYR A 12 -24.05 10.31 -7.84
C TYR A 12 -25.40 11.02 -8.07
N LYS A 13 -26.41 10.32 -8.58
CA LYS A 13 -27.73 10.91 -8.81
C LYS A 13 -28.35 11.45 -7.52
N LYS A 14 -28.26 10.68 -6.44
CA LYS A 14 -28.86 11.02 -5.14
C LYS A 14 -28.01 11.98 -4.29
N TYR A 15 -26.70 11.75 -4.22
CA TYR A 15 -25.80 12.46 -3.28
C TYR A 15 -24.72 13.29 -3.96
N LYS A 16 -24.61 13.26 -5.30
CA LYS A 16 -23.52 13.88 -6.09
C LYS A 16 -22.11 13.39 -5.72
N ILE A 17 -22.03 12.23 -5.07
CA ILE A 17 -20.79 11.53 -4.74
C ILE A 17 -20.54 10.44 -5.78
N TYR A 18 -19.30 10.35 -6.26
CA TYR A 18 -18.83 9.22 -7.06
C TYR A 18 -17.41 8.82 -6.63
N LEU A 19 -17.06 7.56 -6.89
CA LEU A 19 -15.71 7.04 -6.75
C LEU A 19 -15.00 7.17 -8.09
N ASP A 20 -13.87 7.88 -8.08
CA ASP A 20 -12.95 7.92 -9.21
C ASP A 20 -11.95 6.77 -9.04
N HIS A 21 -12.13 5.70 -9.81
CA HIS A 21 -11.32 4.50 -9.69
C HIS A 21 -10.02 4.65 -10.48
N VAL A 22 -8.88 4.70 -9.78
CA VAL A 22 -7.55 4.88 -10.35
C VAL A 22 -6.71 3.62 -10.11
N SER A 23 -6.42 2.87 -11.17
CA SER A 23 -5.61 1.64 -11.11
C SER A 23 -4.19 1.91 -11.61
N VAL A 24 -3.30 2.37 -10.73
CA VAL A 24 -1.96 2.83 -11.15
C VAL A 24 -0.82 2.04 -10.48
N THR A 25 -1.07 1.25 -9.44
CA THR A 25 0.00 0.58 -8.69
C THR A 25 -0.10 -0.94 -8.64
N ARG A 26 1.06 -1.60 -8.69
CA ARG A 26 1.22 -3.02 -8.35
C ARG A 26 1.11 -3.17 -6.85
N VAL A 27 0.30 -4.12 -6.41
CA VAL A 27 0.13 -4.47 -5.00
C VAL A 27 0.46 -5.94 -4.80
N PRO A 28 0.94 -6.34 -3.60
CA PRO A 28 1.17 -7.74 -3.29
C PRO A 28 -0.07 -8.62 -3.54
N GLU A 29 0.16 -9.87 -3.89
CA GLU A 29 -0.91 -10.87 -4.00
C GLU A 29 -1.68 -11.01 -2.68
N ASN A 30 -2.99 -11.26 -2.79
CA ASN A 30 -3.90 -11.45 -1.65
C ASN A 30 -3.94 -10.24 -0.67
N TYR A 31 -3.61 -9.03 -1.14
CA TYR A 31 -3.70 -7.81 -0.32
C TYR A 31 -5.11 -7.55 0.20
N GLU A 32 -6.14 -8.02 -0.51
CA GLU A 32 -7.56 -7.84 -0.14
C GLU A 32 -7.88 -8.48 1.21
N ASP A 33 -7.22 -9.61 1.54
CA ASP A 33 -7.37 -10.31 2.81
C ASP A 33 -6.71 -9.56 3.99
N ARG A 34 -5.85 -8.59 3.69
CA ARG A 34 -5.05 -7.83 4.65
C ARG A 34 -5.46 -6.36 4.75
N LEU A 35 -6.55 -5.98 4.08
CA LEU A 35 -7.07 -4.62 4.17
C LEU A 35 -7.45 -4.27 5.62
N THR A 36 -7.01 -3.10 6.06
CA THR A 36 -7.24 -2.56 7.40
C THR A 36 -8.24 -1.41 7.35
N GLU A 37 -9.15 -1.34 8.33
CA GLU A 37 -10.12 -0.24 8.41
C GLU A 37 -9.48 1.01 9.02
N ILE A 38 -9.51 2.13 8.29
CA ILE A 38 -8.83 3.39 8.68
C ILE A 38 -9.57 4.09 9.82
N PHE A 39 -10.90 4.03 9.82
CA PHE A 39 -11.76 4.74 10.77
C PHE A 39 -12.83 3.81 11.36
N PRO A 40 -12.42 2.83 12.17
CA PRO A 40 -13.33 1.82 12.70
C PRO A 40 -14.45 2.48 13.51
N ASN A 41 -15.68 2.09 13.23
CA ASN A 41 -16.90 2.57 13.89
C ASN A 41 -17.18 4.09 13.79
N THR A 42 -16.40 4.84 13.00
CA THR A 42 -16.60 6.29 12.85
C THR A 42 -17.79 6.60 11.95
N PHE A 43 -18.00 5.81 10.90
CA PHE A 43 -19.11 5.99 9.96
C PHE A 43 -20.10 4.83 10.04
N LYS A 44 -21.40 5.16 10.08
CA LYS A 44 -22.48 4.15 10.17
C LYS A 44 -22.69 3.37 8.86
N HIS A 45 -22.38 3.99 7.72
CA HIS A 45 -22.72 3.48 6.39
C HIS A 45 -21.52 3.47 5.42
N LEU A 46 -20.31 3.75 5.90
CA LEU A 46 -19.09 3.82 5.09
C LEU A 46 -17.97 3.07 5.80
N ARG A 47 -17.26 2.22 5.08
CA ARG A 47 -16.03 1.58 5.56
C ARG A 47 -14.91 2.02 4.64
N LEU A 48 -13.89 2.62 5.21
CA LEU A 48 -12.69 3.03 4.48
C LEU A 48 -11.59 2.03 4.81
N LEU A 49 -11.14 1.32 3.79
CA LEU A 49 -10.11 0.29 3.90
C LEU A 49 -8.81 0.80 3.28
N ALA A 50 -7.68 0.49 3.90
CA ALA A 50 -6.34 0.75 3.40
C ALA A 50 -5.51 -0.54 3.37
N LEU A 51 -4.48 -0.54 2.52
CA LEU A 51 -3.42 -1.54 2.59
C LEU A 51 -2.82 -1.56 4.00
N ASP A 52 -2.48 -2.76 4.49
CA ASP A 52 -1.66 -2.85 5.69
C ASP A 52 -0.27 -2.21 5.44
N PRO A 53 0.49 -1.89 6.51
CA PRO A 53 1.75 -1.17 6.37
C PRO A 53 2.74 -1.79 5.37
N TYR A 54 2.87 -3.11 5.32
CA TYR A 54 3.82 -3.75 4.42
C TYR A 54 3.37 -3.63 2.97
N ASP A 55 2.10 -3.91 2.71
CA ASP A 55 1.54 -3.82 1.37
C ASP A 55 1.52 -2.37 0.87
N LEU A 56 1.29 -1.40 1.76
CA LEU A 56 1.42 0.02 1.45
C LEU A 56 2.85 0.40 1.05
N ALA A 57 3.86 -0.06 1.80
CA ALA A 57 5.26 0.17 1.46
C ALA A 57 5.63 -0.45 0.10
N LEU A 58 5.25 -1.71 -0.11
CA LEU A 58 5.52 -2.44 -1.35
C LEU A 58 4.82 -1.84 -2.57
N SER A 59 3.63 -1.25 -2.39
CA SER A 59 2.93 -0.53 -3.47
C SER A 59 3.65 0.72 -3.98
N LYS A 60 4.71 1.16 -3.29
CA LYS A 60 5.53 2.32 -3.65
C LYS A 60 6.88 1.95 -4.28
N LEU A 61 7.19 0.65 -4.35
CA LEU A 61 8.51 0.15 -4.71
C LEU A 61 8.94 0.56 -6.12
N GLU A 62 8.13 0.27 -7.16
CA GLU A 62 8.46 0.59 -8.56
C GLU A 62 8.59 2.10 -8.85
N ARG A 63 7.98 2.96 -8.02
CA ARG A 63 8.05 4.41 -8.20
C ARG A 63 9.34 4.98 -7.62
N ASN A 64 9.70 4.56 -6.39
CA ASN A 64 10.90 4.94 -5.66
C ASN A 64 11.31 6.42 -5.78
N ILE A 65 10.35 7.37 -5.84
CA ILE A 65 10.67 8.79 -5.79
C ILE A 65 10.97 9.21 -4.35
N GLN A 66 11.54 10.40 -4.14
CA GLN A 66 11.93 10.86 -2.79
C GLN A 66 10.77 10.76 -1.78
N ARG A 67 9.56 11.16 -2.18
CA ARG A 67 8.36 11.07 -1.34
C ARG A 67 8.05 9.63 -0.92
N ASP A 68 8.20 8.67 -1.83
CA ASP A 68 7.93 7.27 -1.52
C ASP A 68 8.93 6.73 -0.49
N ARG A 69 10.20 7.12 -0.61
CA ARG A 69 11.23 6.79 0.39
C ARG A 69 10.93 7.41 1.75
N ASP A 70 10.56 8.69 1.78
CA ASP A 70 10.23 9.40 3.01
C ASP A 70 9.00 8.77 3.70
N ASP A 71 7.98 8.40 2.92
CA ASP A 71 6.78 7.75 3.42
C ASP A 71 7.08 6.37 4.03
N VAL A 72 7.93 5.57 3.38
CA VAL A 72 8.33 4.24 3.89
C VAL A 72 9.17 4.36 5.15
N LYS A 73 10.10 5.33 5.21
CA LYS A 73 10.85 5.64 6.44
C LYS A 73 9.92 6.08 7.58
N HIS A 74 8.96 6.95 7.28
CA HIS A 74 7.97 7.38 8.27
C HIS A 74 7.13 6.20 8.77
N LEU A 75 6.71 5.32 7.87
CA LEU A 75 5.96 4.11 8.23
C LEU A 75 6.78 3.21 9.16
N ALA A 76 8.05 2.95 8.82
CA ALA A 76 8.95 2.12 9.61
C ALA A 76 9.26 2.67 11.02
N LYS A 77 9.01 3.97 11.25
CA LYS A 77 9.13 4.65 12.55
C LYS A 77 7.84 4.66 13.37
N THR A 78 6.69 4.67 12.70
CA THR A 78 5.40 4.98 13.34
C THR A 78 4.58 3.75 13.67
N VAL A 79 4.83 2.63 12.99
CA VAL A 79 4.16 1.36 13.26
C VAL A 79 5.18 0.25 13.51
N PRO A 80 4.80 -0.84 14.22
CA PRO A 80 5.61 -2.06 14.26
C PRO A 80 5.87 -2.54 12.83
N PHE A 81 7.13 -2.47 12.41
CA PHE A 81 7.53 -2.69 11.03
C PHE A 81 8.77 -3.59 10.96
N ASP A 82 8.55 -4.87 10.71
CA ASP A 82 9.58 -5.90 10.63
C ASP A 82 10.15 -5.99 9.21
N LEU A 83 11.46 -5.79 9.10
CA LEU A 83 12.16 -5.80 7.81
C LEU A 83 12.18 -7.19 7.17
N GLU A 84 12.15 -8.26 7.97
CA GLU A 84 12.06 -9.62 7.45
C GLU A 84 10.67 -9.91 6.88
N VAL A 85 9.60 -9.42 7.51
CA VAL A 85 8.23 -9.53 6.98
C VAL A 85 8.09 -8.77 5.67
N LEU A 86 8.66 -7.56 5.57
CA LEU A 86 8.67 -6.78 4.34
C LEU A 86 9.36 -7.57 3.20
N LYS A 87 10.52 -8.16 3.49
CA LYS A 87 11.31 -8.93 2.54
C LYS A 87 10.60 -10.22 2.11
N GLU A 88 10.01 -10.95 3.05
CA GLU A 88 9.25 -12.17 2.78
C GLU A 88 8.09 -11.88 1.82
N ARG A 89 7.27 -10.87 2.14
CA ARG A 89 6.13 -10.49 1.30
C ARG A 89 6.54 -10.00 -0.07
N TYR A 90 7.62 -9.22 -0.15
CA TYR A 90 8.17 -8.85 -1.44
C TYR A 90 8.49 -10.09 -2.28
N GLN A 91 9.25 -11.04 -1.73
CA GLN A 91 9.66 -12.24 -2.47
C GLN A 91 8.48 -13.11 -2.89
N LYS A 92 7.53 -13.31 -1.97
CA LYS A 92 6.42 -14.23 -2.15
C LYS A 92 5.28 -13.64 -2.99
N ASP A 93 4.91 -12.39 -2.71
CA ASP A 93 3.62 -11.85 -3.12
C ASP A 93 3.75 -10.75 -4.20
N LEU A 94 4.92 -10.11 -4.35
CA LEU A 94 5.13 -9.01 -5.31
C LEU A 94 6.18 -9.30 -6.38
N ARG A 95 7.31 -9.92 -6.05
CA ARG A 95 8.49 -9.95 -6.94
C ARG A 95 8.20 -10.54 -8.32
N TRP A 96 7.43 -11.62 -8.38
CA TRP A 96 7.15 -12.34 -9.63
C TRP A 96 6.32 -11.55 -10.64
N GLN A 97 5.55 -10.55 -10.20
CA GLN A 97 4.70 -9.71 -11.06
C GLN A 97 5.39 -8.42 -11.53
N LEU A 98 6.61 -8.14 -11.05
CA LEU A 98 7.36 -6.93 -11.40
C LEU A 98 8.03 -7.05 -12.76
N ARG A 99 8.12 -5.93 -13.48
CA ARG A 99 8.73 -5.90 -14.81
C ARG A 99 10.26 -6.04 -14.79
N ASN A 100 10.91 -5.49 -13.76
CA ASN A 100 12.37 -5.51 -13.59
C ASN A 100 12.72 -5.87 -12.13
N PRO A 101 12.56 -7.14 -11.75
CA PRO A 101 12.67 -7.54 -10.36
C PRO A 101 14.09 -7.37 -9.80
N GLU A 102 15.14 -7.44 -10.62
CA GLU A 102 16.53 -7.22 -10.17
C GLU A 102 16.77 -5.76 -9.75
N HIS A 103 16.16 -4.81 -10.45
CA HIS A 103 16.19 -3.40 -10.05
C HIS A 103 15.44 -3.20 -8.73
N GLU A 104 14.28 -3.83 -8.57
CA GLU A 104 13.49 -3.70 -7.34
C GLU A 104 14.07 -4.46 -6.15
N ASP A 105 14.84 -5.53 -6.38
CA ASP A 105 15.65 -6.19 -5.36
C ASP A 105 16.67 -5.21 -4.76
N LEU A 106 17.31 -4.40 -5.62
CA LEU A 106 18.25 -3.37 -5.20
C LEU A 106 17.52 -2.25 -4.45
N THR A 107 16.38 -1.76 -4.96
CA THR A 107 15.57 -0.74 -4.29
C THR A 107 15.19 -1.18 -2.87
N LEU A 108 14.64 -2.39 -2.74
CA LEU A 108 14.22 -2.92 -1.46
C LEU A 108 15.38 -3.04 -0.48
N ARG A 109 16.53 -3.55 -0.93
CA ARG A 109 17.73 -3.65 -0.10
C ARG A 109 18.17 -2.28 0.42
N LEU A 110 18.21 -1.26 -0.44
CA LEU A 110 18.58 0.10 -0.04
C LEU A 110 17.59 0.71 0.95
N TRP A 111 16.29 0.41 0.83
CA TRP A 111 15.29 0.82 1.81
C TRP A 111 15.51 0.14 3.16
N ILE A 112 15.74 -1.17 3.17
CA ILE A 112 16.04 -1.95 4.38
C ILE A 112 17.28 -1.40 5.08
N ASP A 113 18.37 -1.18 4.34
CA ASP A 113 19.62 -0.64 4.87
C ASP A 113 19.40 0.75 5.49
N ALA A 114 18.68 1.64 4.79
CA ALA A 114 18.38 2.98 5.29
C ALA A 114 17.51 2.98 6.56
N ILE A 115 16.54 2.07 6.67
CA ILE A 115 15.71 1.93 7.87
C ILE A 115 16.53 1.35 9.02
N ALA A 116 17.38 0.36 8.76
CA ALA A 116 18.24 -0.26 9.77
C ALA A 116 19.27 0.74 10.33
N GLU A 117 19.85 1.58 9.48
CA GLU A 117 20.73 2.67 9.88
C GLU A 117 20.01 3.65 10.81
N GLU A 118 18.81 4.12 10.44
CA GLU A 118 18.02 5.04 11.26
C GLU A 118 17.59 4.44 12.62
N ARG A 119 17.45 3.11 12.72
CA ARG A 119 17.14 2.41 13.99
C ARG A 119 18.35 2.23 14.90
N SER A 120 19.56 2.34 14.35
CA SER A 120 20.82 2.15 15.08
C SER A 120 21.38 3.46 15.65
N GLN A 121 20.74 4.59 15.36
CA GLN A 121 21.04 5.93 15.86
C GLN A 121 20.18 6.27 17.07
#